data_AF-A0A257I368-F1
#
_entry.id   AF-A0A257I368-F1
#
_cell.length_a   1.000
_cell.length_b   1.000
_cell.length_c   1.000
_cell.angle_alpha   90.00
_cell.angle_beta   90.00
_cell.angle_gamma   90.00
#
_symmetry.space_group_name_H-M   'P 1'
#
loop_
_entity.id
_entity.type
_entity.pdbx_description
1 polymer ?
#
loop_
_entity_poly.entity_id
_entity_poly.type
_entity_poly.pdbx_seq_one_letter_code
_entity_poly.pdbx_strand_id
1 'polypeptide(L)'
;MDTNTEIQKKAPSIIEQFENMLSKQTAEEGQVIIHCIHHPCFAGCLVSHHCSICVDGNIILIPNIGEANATLLYAENILLQPASNPKTELISKFTLVFSALPKNCKTFSFVEPCARGWELHNIKRNSTDVYTISITKSSLKVVL
;
A
#
# COMPACT_ATOMS: atom_id res chain seq x y z
N MET A 1 38.45 -30.10 -11.29
CA MET A 1 38.29 -28.80 -10.60
C MET A 1 37.36 -27.96 -11.45
N ASP A 2 36.11 -27.97 -11.00
CA ASP A 2 35.07 -26.93 -11.10
C ASP A 2 34.83 -26.25 -12.46
N THR A 3 33.79 -26.69 -13.17
CA THR A 3 33.04 -25.83 -14.08
C THR A 3 31.71 -25.45 -13.43
N ASN A 4 31.71 -24.22 -12.90
CA ASN A 4 30.52 -23.50 -12.46
C ASN A 4 29.42 -23.58 -13.51
N THR A 5 28.28 -24.16 -13.14
CA THR A 5 27.06 -24.08 -13.93
C THR A 5 26.34 -22.80 -13.52
N GLU A 6 26.52 -21.73 -14.30
CA GLU A 6 25.65 -20.57 -14.26
C GLU A 6 24.21 -21.01 -14.53
N ILE A 7 23.35 -20.89 -13.53
CA ILE A 7 21.91 -21.11 -13.66
C ILE A 7 21.37 -19.98 -14.53
N GLN A 8 21.25 -20.23 -15.83
CA GLN A 8 20.58 -19.30 -16.74
C GLN A 8 19.13 -19.15 -16.31
N LYS A 9 18.75 -17.92 -15.90
CA LYS A 9 17.38 -17.55 -15.57
C LYS A 9 16.53 -17.63 -16.84
N LYS A 10 15.78 -18.71 -16.99
CA LYS A 10 14.89 -18.97 -18.13
C LYS A 10 13.83 -17.86 -18.23
N ALA A 11 13.66 -17.31 -19.42
CA ALA A 11 12.59 -16.33 -19.68
C ALA A 11 11.22 -17.00 -19.49
N PRO A 12 10.22 -16.29 -18.94
CA PRO A 12 8.91 -16.87 -18.67
C PRO A 12 8.25 -17.38 -19.94
N SER A 13 7.60 -18.54 -19.87
CA SER A 13 6.85 -19.08 -21.00
C SER A 13 5.65 -18.21 -21.37
N ILE A 14 5.15 -18.32 -22.60
CA ILE A 14 3.96 -17.58 -23.05
C ILE A 14 2.75 -17.85 -22.14
N ILE A 15 2.64 -19.08 -21.61
CA ILE A 15 1.57 -19.47 -20.66
C ILE A 15 1.72 -18.70 -19.34
N GLU A 16 2.92 -18.66 -18.77
CA GLU A 16 3.18 -17.91 -17.53
C GLU A 16 2.93 -16.40 -17.71
N GLN A 17 3.27 -15.84 -18.87
CA GLN A 17 2.99 -14.43 -19.18
C GLN A 17 1.48 -14.17 -19.23
N PHE A 18 0.72 -15.05 -19.88
CA PHE A 18 -0.72 -14.95 -20.00
C PHE A 18 -1.44 -15.10 -18.65
N GLU A 19 -1.02 -16.07 -17.83
CA GLU A 19 -1.54 -16.27 -16.48
C GLU A 19 -1.27 -15.06 -15.58
N ASN A 20 -0.08 -14.46 -15.69
CA ASN A 20 0.25 -13.23 -14.97
C ASN A 20 -0.61 -12.05 -15.42
N MET A 21 -0.88 -11.91 -16.72
CA MET A 21 -1.77 -10.86 -17.23
C MET A 21 -3.21 -11.05 -16.76
N LEU A 22 -3.75 -12.27 -16.84
CA LEU A 22 -5.09 -12.60 -16.34
C LEU A 22 -5.20 -12.39 -14.83
N SER A 23 -4.19 -12.83 -14.07
CA SER A 23 -4.16 -12.65 -12.62
C SER A 23 -4.09 -11.18 -12.24
N LYS A 24 -3.36 -10.36 -13.00
CA LYS A 24 -3.34 -8.90 -12.81
C LYS A 24 -4.70 -8.26 -13.10
N GLN A 25 -5.35 -8.60 -14.22
CA GLN A 25 -6.70 -8.09 -14.55
C GLN A 25 -7.76 -8.53 -13.53
N THR A 26 -7.73 -9.80 -13.11
CA THR A 26 -8.69 -10.33 -12.12
C THR A 26 -8.42 -9.72 -10.74
N ALA A 27 -7.17 -9.42 -10.41
CA ALA A 27 -6.83 -8.67 -9.22
C ALA A 27 -7.38 -7.24 -9.30
N GLU A 28 -7.32 -6.57 -10.47
CA GLU A 28 -7.84 -5.22 -10.74
C GLU A 28 -9.36 -5.08 -10.48
N GLU A 29 -10.17 -6.07 -10.84
CA GLU A 29 -11.62 -6.04 -10.60
C GLU A 29 -12.02 -6.21 -9.12
N GLY A 30 -11.09 -6.59 -8.24
CA GLY A 30 -11.34 -6.81 -6.82
C GLY A 30 -10.52 -5.92 -5.88
N GLN A 31 -9.80 -4.92 -6.38
CA GLN A 31 -8.83 -4.17 -5.58
C GLN A 31 -9.47 -3.34 -4.48
N VAL A 32 -8.67 -3.08 -3.45
CA VAL A 32 -8.95 -2.03 -2.48
C VAL A 32 -8.05 -0.83 -2.75
N ILE A 33 -8.65 0.34 -2.96
CA ILE A 33 -7.95 1.57 -3.28
C ILE A 33 -8.03 2.50 -2.06
N ILE A 34 -6.88 2.96 -1.58
CA ILE A 34 -6.78 3.90 -0.46
C ILE A 34 -6.06 5.16 -0.93
N HIS A 35 -6.82 6.25 -1.03
CA HIS A 35 -6.28 7.58 -1.21
C HIS A 35 -5.80 8.13 0.13
N CYS A 36 -4.53 8.49 0.20
CA CYS A 36 -3.89 8.99 1.40
C CYS A 36 -3.69 10.50 1.31
N ILE A 37 -4.10 11.23 2.35
CA ILE A 37 -3.90 12.66 2.50
C ILE A 37 -3.01 12.89 3.71
N HIS A 38 -1.74 13.22 3.47
CA HIS A 38 -0.77 13.45 4.53
C HIS A 38 -0.62 14.94 4.85
N HIS A 39 -1.06 15.33 6.04
CA HIS A 39 -1.05 16.72 6.53
C HIS A 39 0.34 17.14 7.08
N PRO A 40 0.55 18.45 7.35
CA PRO A 40 1.77 18.91 8.02
C PRO A 40 1.96 18.27 9.40
N CYS A 41 3.18 17.83 9.70
CA CYS A 41 3.49 17.23 11.00
C CYS A 41 3.61 18.29 12.12
N PHE A 42 3.92 19.54 11.79
CA PHE A 42 4.06 20.67 12.71
C PHE A 42 4.08 22.00 11.95
N ALA A 43 4.03 23.13 12.68
CA ALA A 43 3.93 24.49 12.14
C ALA A 43 5.11 24.98 11.27
N GLY A 44 6.17 24.17 11.09
CA GLY A 44 7.33 24.49 10.25
C GLY A 44 7.69 23.40 9.25
N CYS A 45 6.78 22.47 8.96
CA CYS A 45 7.03 21.25 8.19
C CYS A 45 7.66 21.47 6.80
N LEU A 46 7.42 22.62 6.16
CA LEU A 46 8.03 22.97 4.88
C LEU A 46 9.27 23.86 5.00
N VAL A 47 9.38 24.63 6.07
CA VAL A 47 10.49 25.58 6.25
C VAL A 47 11.79 24.85 6.56
N SER A 48 11.68 23.72 7.27
CA SER A 48 12.86 22.98 7.71
C SER A 48 13.33 21.88 6.74
N HIS A 49 12.59 21.55 5.67
CA HIS A 49 12.91 20.47 4.72
C HIS A 49 13.27 19.09 5.33
N HIS A 50 13.02 18.87 6.62
CA HIS A 50 13.39 17.64 7.34
C HIS A 50 12.26 16.61 7.41
N CYS A 51 11.13 16.85 6.72
CA CYS A 51 10.02 15.92 6.70
C CYS A 51 10.02 15.12 5.40
N SER A 52 10.10 13.80 5.53
CA SER A 52 9.89 12.86 4.43
C SER A 52 8.75 11.93 4.78
N ILE A 53 8.03 11.49 3.75
CA ILE A 53 7.04 10.42 3.85
C ILE A 53 7.74 9.13 3.40
N CYS A 54 7.82 8.18 4.32
CA CYS A 54 8.38 6.86 4.08
C CYS A 54 7.25 5.86 4.22
N VAL A 55 6.97 5.10 3.17
CA VAL A 55 5.95 4.06 3.16
C VAL A 55 6.64 2.71 3.00
N ASP A 56 6.42 1.81 3.94
CA ASP A 56 6.87 0.42 3.85
C ASP A 56 6.08 -0.32 2.76
N GLY A 57 6.79 -1.04 1.88
CA GLY A 57 6.15 -1.84 0.84
C GLY A 57 5.38 -3.06 1.37
N ASN A 58 5.60 -3.43 2.62
CA ASN A 58 4.89 -4.53 3.30
C ASN A 58 3.59 -4.09 3.98
N ILE A 59 3.11 -2.87 3.70
CA ILE A 59 1.81 -2.43 4.17
C ILE A 59 0.70 -3.37 3.68
N ILE A 60 -0.23 -3.71 4.59
CA ILE A 60 -1.25 -4.73 4.36
C ILE A 60 -2.62 -4.29 4.87
N LEU A 61 -3.66 -4.90 4.30
CA LEU A 61 -5.00 -4.88 4.88
C LEU A 61 -5.30 -6.22 5.54
N ILE A 62 -5.68 -6.18 6.81
CA ILE A 62 -5.98 -7.36 7.62
C ILE A 62 -7.49 -7.50 7.79
N PRO A 63 -8.16 -8.48 7.16
CA PRO A 63 -9.59 -8.68 7.33
C PRO A 63 -9.90 -9.24 8.72
N ASN A 64 -10.94 -8.72 9.38
CA ASN A 64 -11.31 -9.14 10.75
C ASN A 64 -12.13 -10.45 10.79
N ILE A 65 -11.77 -11.41 9.95
CA ILE A 65 -12.45 -12.71 9.82
C ILE A 65 -11.46 -13.89 9.77
N GLY A 66 -10.16 -13.64 9.99
CA GLY A 66 -9.12 -14.69 10.03
C GLY A 66 -8.74 -15.26 8.67
N GLU A 67 -9.01 -14.52 7.59
CA GLU A 67 -8.67 -14.91 6.22
C GLU A 67 -7.40 -14.20 5.72
N ALA A 68 -6.99 -14.49 4.49
CA ALA A 68 -5.78 -13.94 3.90
C ALA A 68 -5.79 -12.40 3.86
N ASN A 69 -4.64 -11.80 4.18
CA ASN A 69 -4.44 -10.35 4.10
C ASN A 69 -4.41 -9.88 2.65
N ALA A 70 -4.93 -8.68 2.40
CA ALA A 70 -4.68 -7.99 1.13
C ALA A 70 -3.32 -7.31 1.17
N THR A 71 -2.54 -7.49 0.11
CA THR A 71 -1.17 -6.99 -0.02
C THR A 71 -1.12 -5.82 -0.98
N LEU A 72 -0.17 -4.90 -0.76
CA LEU A 72 0.07 -3.80 -1.68
C LEU A 72 0.47 -4.33 -3.06
N LEU A 73 -0.23 -3.91 -4.10
CA LEU A 73 0.05 -4.22 -5.50
C LEU A 73 0.73 -3.06 -6.22
N TYR A 74 0.31 -1.84 -5.91
CA TYR A 74 0.78 -0.63 -6.58
C TYR A 74 0.68 0.59 -5.67
N ALA A 75 1.61 1.53 -5.88
CA ALA A 75 1.64 2.82 -5.20
C ALA A 75 1.83 3.93 -6.24
N GLU A 76 0.98 4.96 -6.16
CA GLU A 76 0.99 6.10 -7.08
C GLU A 76 1.40 7.37 -6.33
N ASN A 77 2.26 8.19 -6.94
CA ASN A 77 2.76 9.46 -6.38
C ASN A 77 3.51 9.33 -5.04
N ILE A 78 4.00 8.13 -4.72
CA ILE A 78 4.84 7.87 -3.55
C ILE A 78 5.84 6.75 -3.87
N LEU A 79 7.08 6.93 -3.43
CA LEU A 79 8.10 5.90 -3.43
C LEU A 79 7.98 5.02 -2.17
N LEU A 80 8.17 3.71 -2.35
CA LEU A 80 8.26 2.76 -1.25
C LEU A 80 9.70 2.67 -0.73
N GLN A 81 9.86 2.27 0.53
CA GLN A 81 11.18 2.04 1.13
C GLN A 81 12.02 1.07 0.28
N PRO A 82 13.35 1.26 0.18
CA PRO A 82 14.19 2.14 1.00
C PRO A 82 14.23 3.62 0.55
N ALA A 83 13.54 4.00 -0.51
CA ALA A 83 13.45 5.39 -0.91
C ALA A 83 12.55 6.19 0.06
N SER A 84 12.72 7.52 0.07
CA SER A 84 11.88 8.43 0.86
C SER A 84 11.38 9.57 -0.02
N ASN A 85 10.21 10.09 0.31
CA ASN A 85 9.58 11.17 -0.45
C ASN A 85 9.74 12.46 0.34
N PRO A 86 10.71 13.32 0.00
CA PRO A 86 10.84 14.61 0.67
C PRO A 86 9.57 15.40 0.46
N LYS A 87 9.08 15.99 1.54
CA LYS A 87 7.81 16.70 1.49
C LYS A 87 8.01 18.07 0.85
N THR A 88 7.52 18.23 -0.37
CA THR A 88 7.59 19.49 -1.14
C THR A 88 6.35 20.38 -0.97
N GLU A 89 5.25 19.83 -0.46
CA GLU A 89 3.96 20.52 -0.29
C GLU A 89 3.40 20.41 1.14
N LEU A 90 2.55 21.36 1.56
CA LEU A 90 1.91 21.32 2.88
C LEU A 90 1.03 20.08 3.04
N ILE A 91 0.40 19.63 1.96
CA ILE A 91 -0.41 18.42 1.92
C ILE A 91 0.17 17.55 0.82
N SER A 92 0.48 16.30 1.14
CA SER A 92 0.91 15.33 0.13
C SER A 92 -0.21 14.33 -0.09
N LYS A 93 -0.46 13.98 -1.35
CA LYS A 93 -1.49 13.02 -1.75
C LYS A 93 -0.84 11.89 -2.52
N PHE A 94 -1.21 10.66 -2.17
CA PHE A 94 -0.76 9.46 -2.85
C PHE A 94 -1.84 8.39 -2.78
N THR A 95 -1.73 7.38 -3.65
CA THR A 95 -2.70 6.28 -3.71
C THR A 95 -1.98 4.96 -3.48
N LEU A 96 -2.58 4.10 -2.65
CA LEU A 96 -2.15 2.73 -2.43
C LEU A 96 -3.24 1.80 -2.95
N VAL A 97 -2.85 0.82 -3.77
CA VAL A 97 -3.74 -0.16 -4.38
C VAL A 97 -3.37 -1.52 -3.86
N PHE A 98 -4.33 -2.20 -3.24
CA PHE A 98 -4.17 -3.50 -2.62
C PHE A 98 -4.92 -4.58 -3.40
N SER A 99 -4.52 -5.84 -3.18
CA SER A 99 -5.28 -6.99 -3.65
C SER A 99 -6.66 -7.05 -2.99
N ALA A 100 -7.50 -7.97 -3.48
CA ALA A 100 -8.87 -8.07 -3.02
C ALA A 100 -8.98 -8.54 -1.56
N LEU A 101 -9.89 -7.90 -0.82
CA LEU A 101 -10.36 -8.44 0.45
C LEU A 101 -11.37 -9.58 0.22
N PRO A 102 -11.40 -10.59 1.09
CA PRO A 102 -12.38 -11.68 1.01
C PRO A 102 -13.82 -11.19 0.90
N LYS A 103 -14.67 -11.85 0.10
CA LYS A 103 -16.04 -11.36 -0.22
C LYS A 103 -16.94 -11.15 1.01
N ASN A 104 -16.75 -11.93 2.06
CA ASN A 104 -17.47 -11.87 3.33
C ASN A 104 -16.88 -10.84 4.32
N CYS A 105 -15.73 -10.22 4.04
CA CYS A 105 -15.11 -9.21 4.89
C CYS A 105 -16.05 -8.00 5.06
N LYS A 106 -16.35 -7.66 6.31
CA LYS A 106 -17.16 -6.48 6.69
C LYS A 106 -16.35 -5.36 7.31
N THR A 107 -15.23 -5.70 7.93
CA THR A 107 -14.29 -4.75 8.51
C THR A 107 -12.87 -5.25 8.34
N PHE A 108 -11.94 -4.34 8.14
CA PHE A 108 -10.51 -4.64 8.04
C PHE A 108 -9.67 -3.59 8.77
N SER A 109 -8.38 -3.87 8.94
CA SER A 109 -7.40 -2.92 9.44
C SER A 109 -6.40 -2.59 8.33
N PHE A 110 -5.96 -1.34 8.26
CA PHE A 110 -4.81 -0.91 7.46
C PHE A 110 -3.60 -0.85 8.38
N VAL A 111 -2.54 -1.61 8.06
CA VAL A 111 -1.37 -1.77 8.94
C VAL A 111 -0.09 -1.70 8.11
N GLU A 112 0.76 -0.75 8.47
CA GLU A 112 2.15 -0.69 8.04
C GLU A 112 3.01 -1.40 9.08
N PRO A 113 3.59 -2.57 8.77
CA PRO A 113 4.30 -3.41 9.75
C PRO A 113 5.70 -2.87 10.05
N CYS A 114 5.75 -1.73 10.73
CA CYS A 114 6.97 -1.11 11.26
C CYS A 114 6.71 -0.63 12.69
N ALA A 115 7.73 -0.58 13.54
CA ALA A 115 7.60 -0.19 14.95
C ALA A 115 6.97 1.20 15.17
N ARG A 116 6.95 2.05 14.13
CA ARG A 116 6.31 3.37 14.12
C ARG A 116 5.41 3.57 12.89
N GLY A 117 4.96 2.46 12.31
CA GLY A 117 4.12 2.45 11.12
C GLY A 117 2.72 2.96 11.41
N TRP A 118 1.98 3.19 10.34
CA TRP A 118 0.58 3.56 10.38
C TRP A 118 -0.35 2.39 10.67
N GLU A 119 -1.22 2.54 11.65
CA GLU A 119 -2.26 1.57 11.96
C GLU A 119 -3.64 2.25 12.06
N LEU A 120 -4.62 1.70 11.35
CA LEU A 120 -6.01 2.12 11.39
C LEU A 120 -6.91 0.88 11.40
N HIS A 121 -7.58 0.64 12.52
CA HIS A 121 -8.39 -0.56 12.73
C HIS A 121 -9.87 -0.35 12.46
N ASN A 122 -10.58 -1.47 12.27
CA ASN A 122 -12.04 -1.52 12.19
C ASN A 122 -12.65 -0.63 11.10
N ILE A 123 -11.94 -0.47 9.97
CA ILE A 123 -12.45 0.21 8.79
C ILE A 123 -13.63 -0.61 8.27
N LYS A 124 -14.82 0.00 8.20
CA LYS A 124 -16.01 -0.65 7.66
C LYS A 124 -15.88 -0.74 6.14
N ARG A 125 -16.04 -1.95 5.60
CA ARG A 125 -16.00 -2.18 4.16
C ARG A 125 -17.20 -1.52 3.49
N ASN A 126 -16.97 -0.75 2.44
CA ASN A 126 -18.01 -0.16 1.60
C ASN A 126 -18.16 -0.95 0.29
N SER A 127 -19.14 -0.58 -0.55
CA SER A 127 -19.45 -1.31 -1.78
C SER A 127 -18.48 -1.05 -2.93
N THR A 128 -17.64 -0.02 -2.83
CA THR A 128 -16.72 0.39 -3.89
C THR A 128 -15.29 -0.08 -3.63
N ASP A 129 -14.97 -0.46 -2.40
CA ASP A 129 -13.61 -0.74 -1.94
C ASP A 129 -12.63 0.42 -2.19
N VAL A 130 -13.16 1.66 -2.21
CA VAL A 130 -12.39 2.90 -2.33
C VAL A 130 -12.55 3.70 -1.03
N TYR A 131 -11.42 4.12 -0.46
CA TYR A 131 -11.38 4.84 0.82
C TYR A 131 -10.46 6.05 0.73
N THR A 132 -10.75 7.07 1.53
CA THR A 132 -9.81 8.19 1.76
C THR A 132 -9.39 8.24 3.22
N ILE A 133 -8.08 8.20 3.47
CA ILE A 133 -7.51 8.33 4.82
C ILE A 133 -6.78 9.66 5.00
N SER A 134 -7.04 10.33 6.11
CA SER A 134 -6.29 11.50 6.56
C SER A 134 -5.22 11.06 7.55
N ILE A 135 -3.97 11.41 7.23
CA ILE A 135 -2.78 11.10 8.02
C ILE A 135 -2.27 12.41 8.62
N THR A 136 -2.26 12.47 9.94
CA THR A 136 -1.76 13.59 10.73
C THR A 136 -0.71 13.09 11.71
N LYS A 137 0.07 13.99 12.32
CA LYS A 137 1.08 13.60 13.33
C LYS A 137 0.51 12.76 14.48
N SER A 138 -0.74 12.98 14.85
CA SER A 138 -1.35 12.39 16.04
C SER A 138 -2.46 11.39 15.75
N SER A 139 -2.87 11.21 14.49
CA SER A 139 -3.98 10.32 14.16
C SER A 139 -4.04 9.92 12.70
N LEU A 140 -4.60 8.73 12.46
CA LEU A 140 -5.11 8.27 11.18
C LEU A 140 -6.63 8.12 11.27
N LYS A 141 -7.35 8.57 10.24
CA LYS A 141 -8.82 8.47 10.19
C LYS A 141 -9.31 8.28 8.76
N VAL A 142 -10.31 7.43 8.57
CA VAL A 142 -11.10 7.41 7.32
C VAL A 142 -11.96 8.67 7.29
N VAL A 143 -11.97 9.36 6.16
CA VAL A 143 -12.73 10.60 5.98
C VAL A 143 -14.00 10.33 5.17
N LEU A 144 -13.91 9.42 4.18
CA LEU A 144 -14.99 9.00 3.29
C LEU A 144 -14.75 7.55 2.84
#